data_AF-A0A316L5U4-F1
#
_entry.id   AF-A0A316L5U4-F1
#
_cell.length_a   1.000
_cell.length_b   1.000
_cell.length_c   1.000
_cell.angle_alpha   90.00
_cell.angle_beta   90.00
_cell.angle_gamma   90.00
#
_symmetry.space_group_name_H-M   'P 1'
#
loop_
_entity.id
_entity.type
_entity.pdbx_description
1 polymer ?
#
loop_
_entity_poly.entity_id
_entity_poly.type
_entity_poly.pdbx_seq_one_letter_code
_entity_poly.pdbx_strand_id
1 'polypeptide(L)'
;MKHKLLLCQPRRKKMEPNYNKLCFFDTETVGLKPNYIVSLAYIVYENGKKIADDMIICNPDYPISEDASKTNGFTNEMVEDYPLFSKQWKKISKYFDNAILVAHNSSFDIRALNTEAERYGITLPNFWVCDTYTNAKALIPKGVTANYKLGTLCDYFGIVLKNWHTADADTRACLRLYNKLIEISDGNLIVK
;
A
#
# COMPACT_ATOMS: atom_id res chain seq x y z
N MET A 1 -9.42 16.71 26.14
CA MET A 1 -9.98 15.61 25.34
C MET A 1 -8.91 15.19 24.33
N LYS A 2 -8.52 13.91 24.29
CA LYS A 2 -7.41 13.45 23.43
C LYS A 2 -7.90 13.39 21.99
N HIS A 3 -7.42 14.29 21.13
CA HIS A 3 -7.68 14.26 19.70
C HIS A 3 -7.21 12.90 19.16
N LYS A 4 -8.06 12.24 18.36
CA LYS A 4 -7.78 10.92 17.78
C LYS A 4 -6.95 11.11 16.51
N LEU A 5 -5.89 10.30 16.35
CA LEU A 5 -4.72 10.58 15.52
C LEU A 5 -4.46 9.42 14.54
N LEU A 6 -4.05 9.71 13.30
CA LEU A 6 -3.53 8.66 12.40
C LEU A 6 -2.06 8.32 12.74
N LEU A 7 -1.83 7.08 13.13
CA LEU A 7 -0.53 6.50 13.46
C LEU A 7 0.29 6.25 12.20
N CYS A 8 1.46 6.90 12.11
CA CYS A 8 2.50 6.57 11.15
C CYS A 8 3.79 6.18 11.89
N GLN A 9 4.63 5.35 11.26
CA GLN A 9 5.93 4.93 11.82
C GLN A 9 7.05 5.11 10.79
N PRO A 10 8.27 5.52 11.19
CA PRO A 10 9.36 5.74 10.26
C PRO A 10 10.04 4.41 9.92
N ARG A 11 10.48 4.25 8.66
CA ARG A 11 11.30 3.09 8.25
C ARG A 11 12.67 3.07 8.96
N ARG A 12 13.28 4.24 9.19
CA ARG A 12 14.58 4.40 9.87
C ARG A 12 14.42 5.36 11.05
N LYS A 13 15.13 5.09 12.16
CA LYS A 13 15.11 5.96 13.36
C LYS A 13 15.63 7.37 13.03
N LYS A 14 15.03 8.41 13.62
CA LYS A 14 15.41 9.84 13.51
C LYS A 14 15.20 10.46 12.12
N MET A 15 13.99 10.41 11.59
CA MET A 15 13.58 11.19 10.43
C MET A 15 12.27 11.88 10.78
N GLU A 16 12.02 13.10 10.30
CA GLU A 16 10.72 13.76 10.43
C GLU A 16 9.79 13.33 9.28
N PRO A 17 8.46 13.26 9.49
CA PRO A 17 7.51 12.95 8.43
C PRO A 17 7.34 14.11 7.45
N ASN A 18 7.38 13.81 6.15
CA ASN A 18 6.99 14.75 5.11
C ASN A 18 5.49 14.64 4.81
N TYR A 19 4.68 15.41 5.54
CA TYR A 19 3.22 15.42 5.36
C TYR A 19 2.75 15.95 4.00
N ASN A 20 3.63 16.58 3.24
CA ASN A 20 3.30 17.10 1.92
C ASN A 20 3.37 16.04 0.82
N LYS A 21 3.93 14.85 1.09
CA LYS A 21 4.08 13.78 0.09
C LYS A 21 3.48 12.47 0.59
N LEU A 22 2.35 12.08 0.00
CA LEU A 22 1.66 10.83 0.29
C LEU A 22 1.79 9.89 -0.91
N CYS A 23 2.15 8.64 -0.67
CA CYS A 23 2.18 7.59 -1.68
C CYS A 23 1.27 6.45 -1.22
N PHE A 24 0.09 6.35 -1.80
CA PHE A 24 -0.82 5.22 -1.59
C PHE A 24 -0.33 4.08 -2.46
N PHE A 25 -0.22 2.87 -1.92
CA PHE A 25 0.25 1.73 -2.71
C PHE A 25 -0.29 0.41 -2.18
N ASP A 26 -0.28 -0.59 -3.04
CA ASP A 26 -0.67 -1.97 -2.76
C ASP A 26 0.15 -2.91 -3.66
N THR A 27 0.43 -4.11 -3.18
CA THR A 27 1.22 -5.13 -3.88
C THR A 27 0.48 -6.43 -4.06
N GLU A 28 0.52 -6.96 -5.28
CA GLU A 28 0.14 -8.33 -5.56
C GLU A 28 1.38 -9.20 -5.70
N THR A 29 1.32 -10.41 -5.17
CA THR A 29 2.47 -11.32 -5.08
C THR A 29 2.13 -12.70 -5.63
N VAL A 30 3.16 -13.54 -5.82
CA VAL A 30 3.02 -14.95 -6.26
C VAL A 30 2.24 -15.83 -5.26
N GLY A 31 1.97 -15.33 -4.06
CA GLY A 31 1.28 -16.00 -2.95
C GLY A 31 1.67 -15.40 -1.61
N LEU A 32 1.11 -15.90 -0.50
CA LEU A 32 1.38 -15.36 0.83
C LEU A 32 2.86 -15.48 1.26
N LYS A 33 3.54 -16.54 0.79
CA LYS A 33 4.99 -16.76 0.87
C LYS A 33 5.41 -17.70 -0.26
N PRO A 34 6.60 -17.52 -0.88
CA PRO A 34 7.50 -16.37 -0.73
C PRO A 34 6.91 -15.08 -1.33
N ASN A 35 7.32 -13.90 -0.83
CA ASN A 35 6.81 -12.61 -1.32
C ASN A 35 7.60 -12.14 -2.55
N TYR A 36 7.28 -12.67 -3.72
CA TYR A 36 7.73 -12.10 -4.99
C TYR A 36 6.64 -11.20 -5.55
N ILE A 37 6.97 -9.95 -5.86
CA ILE A 37 6.01 -8.96 -6.34
C ILE A 37 5.71 -9.22 -7.81
N VAL A 38 4.43 -9.40 -8.13
CA VAL A 38 3.91 -9.56 -9.50
C VAL A 38 3.40 -8.21 -10.01
N SER A 39 2.73 -7.42 -9.17
CA SER A 39 2.36 -6.05 -9.50
C SER A 39 2.41 -5.14 -8.29
N LEU A 40 2.60 -3.84 -8.54
CA LEU A 40 2.59 -2.81 -7.51
C LEU A 40 1.94 -1.56 -8.11
N ALA A 41 0.80 -1.17 -7.55
CA ALA A 41 0.11 0.05 -7.91
C ALA A 41 0.44 1.17 -6.93
N TYR A 42 0.42 2.41 -7.42
CA TYR A 42 0.73 3.56 -6.60
C TYR A 42 0.00 4.82 -7.07
N ILE A 43 -0.44 5.64 -6.11
CA ILE A 43 -1.02 6.97 -6.33
C ILE A 43 -0.28 7.96 -5.44
N VAL A 44 0.25 9.01 -6.03
CA VAL A 44 1.15 9.95 -5.35
C VAL A 44 0.54 11.33 -5.37
N TYR A 45 0.48 11.92 -4.18
CA TYR A 45 0.13 13.31 -3.98
C TYR A 45 1.31 14.06 -3.41
N GLU A 46 1.62 15.22 -4.00
CA GLU A 46 2.61 16.16 -3.48
C GLU A 46 2.00 17.56 -3.39
N ASN A 47 2.08 18.18 -2.22
CA ASN A 47 1.44 19.46 -1.90
C ASN A 47 -0.06 19.48 -2.26
N GLY A 48 -0.76 18.37 -1.95
CA GLY A 48 -2.18 18.19 -2.24
C GLY A 48 -2.53 17.95 -3.72
N LYS A 49 -1.56 17.92 -4.63
CA LYS A 49 -1.78 17.67 -6.07
C LYS A 49 -1.38 16.23 -6.42
N LYS A 50 -2.23 15.54 -7.19
CA LYS A 50 -1.89 14.21 -7.72
C LYS A 50 -0.80 14.34 -8.78
N ILE A 51 0.36 13.73 -8.56
CA ILE A 51 1.51 13.78 -9.48
C ILE A 51 1.78 12.45 -10.18
N ALA A 52 1.26 11.34 -9.67
CA ALA A 52 1.33 10.01 -10.31
C ALA A 52 0.13 9.14 -9.89
N ASP A 53 -0.27 8.23 -10.77
CA ASP A 53 -1.37 7.28 -10.62
C ASP A 53 -1.16 6.19 -11.66
N ASP A 54 -0.42 5.14 -11.30
CA ASP A 54 0.05 4.12 -12.25
C ASP A 54 0.34 2.80 -11.53
N MET A 55 0.67 1.76 -12.29
CA MET A 55 1.02 0.44 -11.78
C MET A 55 2.18 -0.15 -12.58
N ILE A 56 3.09 -0.84 -11.87
CA ILE A 56 4.08 -1.70 -12.51
C ILE A 56 3.63 -3.15 -12.44
N ILE A 57 3.91 -3.89 -13.51
CA ILE A 57 3.83 -5.35 -13.54
C ILE A 57 5.25 -5.87 -13.71
N CYS A 58 5.59 -6.93 -12.98
CA CYS A 58 6.91 -7.49 -12.92
C CYS A 58 6.88 -8.95 -13.34
N ASN A 59 7.92 -9.43 -14.01
CA ASN A 59 8.23 -10.84 -13.98
C ASN A 59 8.75 -11.14 -12.54
N PRO A 60 8.08 -12.01 -11.77
CA PRO A 60 8.48 -12.32 -10.40
C PRO A 60 9.71 -13.23 -10.33
N ASP A 61 10.20 -13.80 -11.43
CA ASP A 61 11.29 -14.80 -11.43
C ASP A 61 11.01 -15.98 -10.47
N TYR A 62 9.72 -16.28 -10.30
CA TYR A 62 9.21 -17.32 -9.40
C TYR A 62 7.77 -17.71 -9.81
N PRO A 63 7.39 -19.01 -9.75
CA PRO A 63 6.04 -19.43 -10.13
C PRO A 63 4.93 -18.78 -9.30
N ILE A 64 3.94 -18.20 -9.98
CA ILE A 64 2.68 -17.73 -9.36
C ILE A 64 1.86 -18.95 -8.95
N SER A 65 1.45 -19.00 -7.68
CA SER A 65 0.56 -20.07 -7.18
C SER A 65 -0.85 -19.94 -7.76
N GLU A 66 -1.57 -21.06 -7.87
CA GLU A 66 -2.95 -21.04 -8.36
C GLU A 66 -3.87 -20.12 -7.54
N ASP A 67 -3.72 -20.12 -6.21
CA ASP A 67 -4.55 -19.30 -5.34
C ASP A 67 -4.27 -17.80 -5.52
N ALA A 68 -2.99 -17.42 -5.73
CA ALA A 68 -2.63 -16.05 -6.08
C ALA A 68 -3.20 -15.68 -7.44
N SER A 69 -3.04 -16.55 -8.44
CA SER A 69 -3.56 -16.33 -9.80
C SER A 69 -5.09 -16.18 -9.83
N LYS A 70 -5.83 -17.00 -9.07
CA LYS A 70 -7.29 -16.87 -8.89
C LYS A 70 -7.69 -15.55 -8.21
N THR A 71 -6.81 -15.03 -7.36
CA THR A 71 -7.05 -13.79 -6.60
C THR A 71 -6.78 -12.55 -7.44
N ASN A 72 -5.59 -12.45 -8.03
CA ASN A 72 -5.13 -11.23 -8.71
C ASN A 72 -5.14 -11.29 -10.23
N GLY A 73 -5.47 -12.45 -10.80
CA GLY A 73 -5.65 -12.63 -12.25
C GLY A 73 -4.36 -12.77 -13.06
N PHE A 74 -3.18 -12.73 -12.44
CA PHE A 74 -1.92 -12.92 -13.16
C PHE A 74 -1.58 -14.40 -13.33
N THR A 75 -1.16 -14.80 -14.54
CA THR A 75 -0.57 -16.13 -14.81
C THR A 75 0.91 -15.99 -15.12
N ASN A 76 1.65 -17.11 -15.05
CA ASN A 76 3.10 -17.10 -15.34
C ASN A 76 3.38 -16.62 -16.78
N GLU A 77 2.54 -17.04 -17.73
CA GLU A 77 2.65 -16.69 -19.15
C GLU A 77 2.38 -15.20 -19.38
N MET A 78 1.44 -14.61 -18.62
CA MET A 78 1.15 -13.18 -18.73
C MET A 78 2.33 -12.30 -18.34
N VAL A 79 3.16 -12.75 -17.40
CA VAL A 79 4.21 -11.91 -16.79
C VAL A 79 5.63 -12.27 -17.25
N GLU A 80 5.79 -13.31 -18.08
CA GLU A 80 7.10 -13.84 -18.48
C GLU A 80 8.01 -12.78 -19.12
N ASP A 81 7.46 -11.97 -20.03
CA ASP A 81 8.22 -10.95 -20.76
C ASP A 81 8.33 -9.60 -20.01
N TYR A 82 7.71 -9.47 -18.82
CA TYR A 82 7.79 -8.23 -18.07
C TYR A 82 9.18 -8.05 -17.44
N PRO A 83 9.63 -6.80 -17.24
CA PRO A 83 10.90 -6.56 -16.55
C PRO A 83 10.84 -7.06 -15.09
N LEU A 84 11.97 -7.57 -14.59
CA LEU A 84 12.13 -7.87 -13.17
C LEU A 84 11.85 -6.65 -12.28
N PHE A 85 11.49 -6.90 -11.02
CA PHE A 85 11.22 -5.84 -10.03
C PHE A 85 12.35 -4.81 -9.96
N SER A 86 13.62 -5.23 -9.99
CA SER A 86 14.76 -4.31 -9.94
C SER A 86 14.80 -3.28 -11.07
N LYS A 87 14.34 -3.64 -12.28
CA LYS A 87 14.24 -2.72 -13.41
C LYS A 87 13.03 -1.79 -13.28
N GLN A 88 11.89 -2.31 -12.82
CA GLN A 88 10.69 -1.50 -12.61
C GLN A 88 10.86 -0.52 -11.44
N TRP A 89 11.43 -0.96 -10.33
CA TRP A 89 11.67 -0.16 -9.14
C TRP A 89 12.52 1.08 -9.43
N LYS A 90 13.55 0.95 -10.27
CA LYS A 90 14.38 2.10 -10.71
C LYS A 90 13.57 3.23 -11.32
N LYS A 91 12.43 2.93 -11.96
CA LYS A 91 11.57 3.94 -12.61
C LYS A 91 10.69 4.68 -11.60
N ILE A 92 10.25 3.98 -10.54
CA ILE A 92 9.21 4.47 -9.63
C ILE A 92 9.72 4.85 -8.24
N SER A 93 10.95 4.47 -7.87
CA SER A 93 11.51 4.66 -6.52
C SER A 93 11.46 6.12 -6.02
N LYS A 94 11.58 7.09 -6.93
CA LYS A 94 11.45 8.53 -6.65
C LYS A 94 10.11 8.92 -6.00
N TYR A 95 9.05 8.16 -6.25
CA TYR A 95 7.73 8.40 -5.67
C TYR A 95 7.62 7.93 -4.22
N PHE A 96 8.41 6.92 -3.86
CA PHE A 96 8.47 6.36 -2.51
C PHE A 96 9.44 7.13 -1.61
N ASP A 97 10.40 7.85 -2.20
CA ASP A 97 11.38 8.62 -1.44
C ASP A 97 10.78 9.83 -0.73
N ASN A 98 11.15 9.98 0.55
CA ASN A 98 10.68 11.00 1.46
C ASN A 98 9.15 11.17 1.48
N ALA A 99 8.41 10.07 1.31
CA ALA A 99 6.96 10.03 1.34
C ALA A 99 6.43 9.36 2.61
N ILE A 100 5.18 9.64 2.95
CA ILE A 100 4.38 8.77 3.82
C ILE A 100 3.70 7.74 2.91
N LEU A 101 4.12 6.49 3.02
CA LEU A 101 3.50 5.37 2.32
C LEU A 101 2.22 4.99 3.06
N VAL A 102 1.10 4.96 2.33
CA VAL A 102 -0.21 4.63 2.88
C VAL A 102 -0.69 3.32 2.25
N ALA A 103 -0.89 2.31 3.07
CA ALA A 103 -1.38 0.99 2.65
C ALA A 103 -2.37 0.43 3.67
N HIS A 104 -3.13 -0.60 3.28
CA HIS A 104 -4.06 -1.28 4.17
C HIS A 104 -3.45 -2.60 4.64
N ASN A 105 -3.25 -2.76 5.96
CA ASN A 105 -2.47 -3.87 6.51
C ASN A 105 -1.03 -3.88 5.95
N SER A 106 -0.40 -2.69 5.96
CA SER A 106 0.88 -2.40 5.29
C SER A 106 2.05 -3.32 5.65
N SER A 107 1.95 -4.08 6.74
CA SER A 107 2.97 -5.06 7.15
C SER A 107 3.22 -6.14 6.10
N PHE A 108 2.24 -6.42 5.23
CA PHE A 108 2.38 -7.32 4.11
C PHE A 108 3.18 -6.67 2.97
N ASP A 109 2.72 -5.53 2.46
CA ASP A 109 3.35 -4.83 1.33
C ASP A 109 4.78 -4.39 1.63
N ILE A 110 5.02 -3.86 2.84
CA ILE A 110 6.35 -3.44 3.28
C ILE A 110 7.30 -4.65 3.38
N ARG A 111 6.79 -5.82 3.76
CA ARG A 111 7.58 -7.05 3.77
C ARG A 111 7.93 -7.49 2.36
N ALA A 112 6.96 -7.49 1.44
CA ALA A 112 7.21 -7.82 0.04
C ALA A 112 8.26 -6.88 -0.57
N LEU A 113 8.10 -5.57 -0.36
CA LEU A 113 9.04 -4.56 -0.82
C LEU A 113 10.45 -4.75 -0.25
N ASN A 114 10.57 -5.08 1.03
CA ASN A 114 11.87 -5.37 1.67
C ASN A 114 12.51 -6.66 1.12
N THR A 115 11.72 -7.72 0.93
CA THR A 115 12.21 -8.98 0.35
C THR A 115 12.72 -8.80 -1.07
N GLU A 116 12.00 -8.05 -1.90
CA GLU A 116 12.45 -7.70 -3.25
C GLU A 116 13.73 -6.86 -3.24
N ALA A 117 13.81 -5.90 -2.33
CA ALA A 117 14.98 -5.07 -2.21
C ALA A 117 16.22 -5.86 -1.79
N GLU A 118 16.08 -6.77 -0.84
CA GLU A 118 17.15 -7.68 -0.42
C GLU A 118 17.59 -8.59 -1.58
N ARG A 119 16.62 -9.19 -2.28
CA ARG A 119 16.84 -10.09 -3.42
C ARG A 119 17.71 -9.48 -4.51
N TYR A 120 17.49 -8.20 -4.81
CA TYR A 120 18.17 -7.50 -5.89
C TYR A 120 19.25 -6.51 -5.42
N GLY A 121 19.61 -6.52 -4.14
CA GLY A 121 20.62 -5.59 -3.58
C GLY A 121 20.23 -4.12 -3.70
N ILE A 122 18.94 -3.81 -3.67
CA ILE A 122 18.39 -2.46 -3.77
C ILE A 122 18.41 -1.80 -2.38
N THR A 123 18.98 -0.61 -2.30
CA THR A 123 18.76 0.25 -1.14
C THR A 123 17.43 0.96 -1.28
N LEU A 124 16.46 0.61 -0.45
CA LEU A 124 15.17 1.32 -0.42
C LEU A 124 15.33 2.73 0.15
N PRO A 125 14.56 3.71 -0.38
CA PRO A 125 14.62 5.09 0.07
C PRO A 125 14.08 5.24 1.50
N ASN A 126 14.23 6.44 2.05
CA ASN A 126 13.67 6.73 3.37
C ASN A 126 12.18 7.10 3.21
N PHE A 127 11.33 6.52 4.06
CA PHE A 127 9.90 6.79 4.05
C PHE A 127 9.28 6.52 5.42
N TRP A 128 8.06 7.02 5.58
CA TRP A 128 7.16 6.69 6.67
C TRP A 128 6.09 5.73 6.20
N VAL A 129 5.45 5.03 7.13
CA VAL A 129 4.36 4.10 6.84
C VAL A 129 3.14 4.48 7.67
N CYS A 130 2.01 4.69 7.01
CA CYS A 130 0.69 4.88 7.59
C CYS A 130 -0.19 3.68 7.24
N ASP A 131 -0.61 2.92 8.24
CA ASP A 131 -1.43 1.73 8.04
C ASP A 131 -2.91 2.04 8.30
N THR A 132 -3.73 2.01 7.25
CA THR A 132 -5.17 2.29 7.37
C THR A 132 -5.90 1.23 8.20
N TYR A 133 -5.41 -0.01 8.26
CA TYR A 133 -5.99 -1.07 9.10
C TYR A 133 -5.83 -0.74 10.59
N THR A 134 -4.60 -0.45 11.01
CA THR A 134 -4.29 -0.06 12.39
C THR A 134 -5.03 1.22 12.79
N ASN A 135 -5.10 2.19 11.89
CA ASN A 135 -5.82 3.44 12.12
C ASN A 135 -7.33 3.23 12.24
N ALA A 136 -7.94 2.43 11.37
CA ALA A 136 -9.35 2.09 11.48
C ALA A 136 -9.68 1.44 12.83
N LYS A 137 -8.83 0.52 13.31
CA LYS A 137 -8.99 -0.11 14.64
C LYS A 137 -8.89 0.87 15.81
N ALA A 138 -8.12 1.94 15.67
CA ALA A 138 -8.00 2.97 16.70
C ALA A 138 -9.17 3.95 16.69
N LEU A 139 -9.73 4.23 15.50
CA LEU A 139 -10.77 5.24 15.31
C LEU A 139 -12.19 4.67 15.48
N ILE A 140 -12.43 3.47 14.97
CA ILE A 140 -13.74 2.83 14.90
C ILE A 140 -13.89 1.86 16.09
N PRO A 141 -14.94 1.99 16.93
CA PRO A 141 -15.15 1.09 18.06
C PRO A 141 -15.35 -0.37 17.64
N LYS A 142 -14.86 -1.29 18.48
CA LYS A 142 -15.06 -2.73 18.30
C LYS A 142 -16.56 -3.05 18.27
N GLY A 143 -16.98 -3.84 17.29
CA GLY A 143 -18.37 -4.26 17.10
C GLY A 143 -19.18 -3.40 16.14
N VAL A 144 -18.66 -2.23 15.72
CA VAL A 144 -19.30 -1.41 14.68
C VAL A 144 -19.17 -2.04 13.29
N THR A 145 -18.03 -2.69 13.02
CA THR A 145 -17.81 -3.49 11.81
C THR A 145 -17.50 -4.93 12.17
N ALA A 146 -17.83 -5.88 11.28
CA ALA A 146 -17.59 -7.30 11.49
C ALA A 146 -16.09 -7.62 11.66
N ASN A 147 -15.25 -6.91 10.89
CA ASN A 147 -13.80 -6.91 10.99
C ASN A 147 -13.25 -5.62 10.35
N TYR A 148 -11.93 -5.50 10.23
CA TYR A 148 -11.26 -4.30 9.71
C TYR A 148 -10.58 -4.54 8.35
N LYS A 149 -10.91 -5.62 7.64
CA LYS A 149 -10.39 -5.85 6.28
C LYS A 149 -10.88 -4.74 5.35
N LEU A 150 -10.10 -4.44 4.31
CA LEU A 150 -10.37 -3.38 3.35
C LEU A 150 -11.81 -3.44 2.82
N GLY A 151 -12.25 -4.62 2.35
CA GLY A 151 -13.61 -4.82 1.85
C GLY A 151 -14.70 -4.50 2.88
N THR A 152 -14.54 -4.95 4.13
CA THR A 152 -15.51 -4.69 5.20
C THR A 152 -15.58 -3.22 5.58
N LEU A 153 -14.44 -2.52 5.59
CA LEU A 153 -14.41 -1.08 5.84
C LEU A 153 -14.96 -0.28 4.66
N CYS A 154 -14.69 -0.71 3.43
CA CYS A 154 -15.25 -0.08 2.24
C CYS A 154 -16.77 -0.16 2.23
N ASP A 155 -17.34 -1.34 2.53
CA ASP A 155 -18.78 -1.52 2.67
C ASP A 155 -19.36 -0.60 3.76
N TYR A 156 -18.75 -0.60 4.95
CA TYR A 156 -19.16 0.28 6.06
C TYR A 156 -19.19 1.77 5.69
N PHE A 157 -18.22 2.23 4.89
CA PHE A 157 -18.13 3.63 4.45
C PHE A 157 -18.85 3.93 3.13
N GLY A 158 -19.54 2.96 2.53
CA GLY A 158 -20.17 3.13 1.21
C GLY A 158 -19.18 3.36 0.06
N ILE A 159 -17.94 2.87 0.19
CA ILE A 159 -16.92 2.92 -0.84
C ILE A 159 -17.14 1.74 -1.80
N VAL A 160 -17.50 2.05 -3.04
CA VAL A 160 -17.70 1.04 -4.08
C VAL A 160 -16.35 0.45 -4.52
N LEU A 161 -16.19 -0.86 -4.35
CA LEU A 161 -15.08 -1.64 -4.89
C LEU A 161 -15.45 -2.18 -6.27
N LYS A 162 -14.62 -1.88 -7.27
CA LYS A 162 -14.68 -2.49 -8.61
C LYS A 162 -13.34 -3.18 -8.86
N ASN A 163 -13.35 -4.34 -9.51
CA ASN A 163 -12.14 -5.13 -9.79
C ASN A 163 -11.32 -5.45 -8.53
N TRP A 164 -12.00 -5.87 -7.46
CA TRP A 164 -11.37 -6.23 -6.18
C TRP A 164 -10.24 -7.25 -6.41
N HIS A 165 -9.15 -7.11 -5.64
CA HIS A 165 -7.92 -7.92 -5.73
C HIS A 165 -7.02 -7.62 -6.92
N THR A 166 -7.20 -6.45 -7.53
CA THR A 166 -6.18 -5.83 -8.37
C THR A 166 -5.49 -4.73 -7.57
N ALA A 167 -4.16 -4.64 -7.67
CA ALA A 167 -3.39 -3.68 -6.90
C ALA A 167 -3.89 -2.24 -7.09
N ASP A 168 -4.31 -1.86 -8.30
CA ASP A 168 -4.81 -0.52 -8.60
C ASP A 168 -6.18 -0.25 -7.97
N ALA A 169 -7.09 -1.23 -7.98
CA ALA A 169 -8.38 -1.11 -7.30
C ALA A 169 -8.21 -0.97 -5.79
N ASP A 170 -7.36 -1.81 -5.20
CA ASP A 170 -7.13 -1.84 -3.76
C ASP A 170 -6.37 -0.58 -3.29
N THR A 171 -5.44 -0.06 -4.10
CA THR A 171 -4.79 1.26 -3.87
C THR A 171 -5.81 2.40 -3.88
N ARG A 172 -6.72 2.44 -4.86
CA ARG A 172 -7.78 3.48 -4.92
C ARG A 172 -8.76 3.36 -3.76
N ALA A 173 -9.08 2.15 -3.34
CA ALA A 173 -9.92 1.89 -2.17
C ALA A 173 -9.24 2.35 -0.88
N CYS A 174 -7.95 2.03 -0.71
CA CYS A 174 -7.13 2.49 0.40
C CYS A 174 -7.10 4.02 0.49
N LEU A 175 -6.91 4.73 -0.62
CA LEU A 175 -6.98 6.19 -0.69
C LEU A 175 -8.34 6.74 -0.21
N ARG A 176 -9.45 6.16 -0.69
CA ARG A 176 -10.79 6.59 -0.27
C ARG A 176 -11.04 6.32 1.21
N LEU A 177 -10.63 5.15 1.69
CA LEU A 177 -10.73 4.77 3.09
C LEU A 177 -9.91 5.72 3.96
N TYR A 178 -8.68 6.03 3.58
CA TYR A 178 -7.81 6.97 4.27
C TYR A 178 -8.50 8.34 4.43
N ASN A 179 -9.11 8.87 3.36
CA ASN A 179 -9.86 10.13 3.45
C ASN A 179 -11.02 10.05 4.46
N LYS A 180 -11.74 8.93 4.52
CA LYS A 180 -12.78 8.71 5.55
C LYS A 180 -12.22 8.65 6.96
N LEU A 181 -11.08 8.02 7.16
CA LEU A 181 -10.42 8.00 8.46
C LEU A 181 -9.94 9.40 8.89
N ILE A 182 -9.46 10.21 7.93
CA ILE A 182 -9.10 11.62 8.18
C ILE A 182 -10.32 12.42 8.61
N GLU A 183 -11.45 12.30 7.91
CA GLU A 183 -12.72 12.96 8.28
C GLU A 183 -13.12 12.64 9.73
N ILE A 184 -13.00 11.38 10.16
CA ILE A 184 -13.38 10.92 11.51
C ILE A 184 -12.38 11.38 12.59
N SER A 185 -11.12 11.64 12.22
CA SER A 185 -10.09 12.15 13.12
C SER A 185 -10.11 13.67 13.31
N ASP A 186 -11.13 14.37 12.77
CA ASP A 186 -11.21 15.84 12.71
C ASP A 186 -9.98 16.47 12.04
N GLY A 187 -9.39 15.81 11.03
CA GLY A 187 -8.26 16.34 10.25
C GLY A 187 -6.89 16.32 10.96
N ASN A 188 -6.76 15.74 12.15
CA ASN A 188 -5.51 15.76 12.92
C ASN A 188 -4.60 14.55 12.61
N LEU A 189 -3.61 14.74 11.74
CA LEU A 189 -2.44 13.85 11.60
C LEU A 189 -1.38 14.26 12.63
N ILE A 190 -1.09 13.40 13.62
CA ILE A 190 0.13 13.54 14.43
C ILE A 190 0.78 12.17 14.58
N VAL A 191 2.02 12.15 14.14
CA VAL A 191 2.98 11.06 14.11
C VAL A 191 3.54 10.78 15.51
N LYS A 192 3.73 9.49 15.84
CA LYS A 192 4.49 9.06 17.02
C LYS A 192 5.91 8.68 16.62
#